data_AF-A0A6G5UX87-F1
#
_entry.id   AF-A0A6G5UX87-F1
#
_cell.length_a   1.000
_cell.length_b   1.000
_cell.length_c   1.000
_cell.angle_alpha   90.00
_cell.angle_beta   90.00
_cell.angle_gamma   90.00
#
_symmetry.space_group_name_H-M   'P 1'
#
loop_
_entity.id
_entity.type
_entity.pdbx_description
1 polymer ?
#
loop_
_entity_poly.entity_id
_entity_poly.type
_entity_poly.pdbx_seq_one_letter_code
_entity_poly.pdbx_strand_id
1 'polypeptide(L)'
;MNHLVLPLKIAICWKLLTIILLGYIIYSVKMYNFEQSAGNQRIKKIILVGTSETTRDPRTINTGRYSPWNQNLLKQSYNHNFIFNKNTIRFYSTSNVENNTKDLHPLKTYENFKENRLAILKEQKDKSGVYCLINRINGNAYVGSSIHLASRMRNYLNNTFLKSKQNINMPIVKALLKYNQESFTLLILEYVEPDYLTIRETYYITYVMPHYNVLKQGYSSLGYKHTEETKELLSELAKNRTHSEETKGLIARALTGENNPFYNKSHSIESKVRMIEAKSAYPVYVYNSYKKLLVIFPSVSTLAKLIQSNNSTIIDVIKEQTIFRGEWYFTNLPYDINNTPIISNWTSSKECEQLILNINNSSHIRKAVFVYDNNKNFLCKYEGVTKAQDALNINHSTIKKHAKLGSAYNGYIFSYERLIK
;
A
#
# COMPACT_ATOMS: atom_id res chain seq x y z
N MET A 1 28.41 -16.98 -70.51
CA MET A 1 28.34 -17.53 -69.14
C MET A 1 27.88 -16.43 -68.20
N ASN A 2 26.71 -16.67 -67.59
CA ASN A 2 26.13 -16.04 -66.39
C ASN A 2 25.85 -14.54 -66.40
N HIS A 3 24.75 -14.17 -67.07
CA HIS A 3 23.83 -13.15 -66.55
C HIS A 3 23.14 -13.70 -65.30
N LEU A 4 23.25 -13.00 -64.17
CA LEU A 4 22.45 -13.23 -62.98
C LEU A 4 21.33 -12.19 -62.92
N VAL A 5 20.13 -12.67 -63.23
CA VAL A 5 18.84 -12.00 -63.18
C VAL A 5 18.05 -12.60 -62.00
N LEU A 6 17.27 -11.74 -61.32
CA LEU A 6 16.16 -11.95 -60.34
C LEU A 6 16.44 -11.54 -58.88
N PRO A 7 15.42 -11.10 -58.10
CA PRO A 7 14.16 -10.46 -58.48
C PRO A 7 13.77 -9.22 -57.63
N LEU A 8 12.96 -8.37 -58.26
CA LEU A 8 12.15 -7.31 -57.67
C LEU A 8 11.04 -7.91 -56.79
N LYS A 9 11.13 -7.80 -55.45
CA LYS A 9 9.99 -7.72 -54.50
C LYS A 9 10.48 -7.67 -53.05
N ILE A 10 10.66 -6.47 -52.52
CA ILE A 10 10.44 -6.22 -51.09
C ILE A 10 9.63 -4.93 -50.99
N ALA A 11 8.32 -5.06 -51.03
CA ALA A 11 7.43 -4.02 -50.55
C ALA A 11 7.59 -3.95 -49.03
N ILE A 12 8.53 -3.13 -48.56
CA ILE A 12 8.63 -2.79 -47.14
C ILE A 12 7.36 -2.00 -46.83
N CYS A 13 6.46 -2.65 -46.10
CA CYS A 13 5.20 -2.07 -45.68
C CYS A 13 5.50 -0.76 -44.92
N TRP A 14 5.01 0.37 -45.42
CA TRP A 14 5.16 1.68 -44.78
C TRP A 14 4.65 1.69 -43.32
N LYS A 15 3.76 0.76 -42.98
CA LYS A 15 3.28 0.50 -41.62
C LYS A 15 4.35 -0.04 -40.67
N LEU A 16 5.36 -0.76 -41.18
CA LEU A 16 6.47 -1.30 -40.38
C LEU A 16 7.54 -0.22 -40.13
N LEU A 17 7.79 0.63 -41.13
CA LEU A 17 8.73 1.74 -41.01
C LEU A 17 8.24 2.80 -40.02
N THR A 18 6.92 3.08 -39.97
CA THR A 18 6.33 4.01 -39.00
C THR A 18 6.36 3.47 -37.58
N ILE A 19 6.24 2.16 -37.38
CA ILE A 19 6.37 1.52 -36.06
C ILE A 19 7.81 1.60 -35.54
N ILE A 20 8.80 1.40 -36.42
CA ILE A 20 10.22 1.48 -36.05
C ILE A 20 10.63 2.95 -35.75
N LEU A 21 10.10 3.93 -36.49
CA LEU A 21 10.33 5.35 -36.22
C LEU A 21 9.64 5.84 -34.93
N LEU A 22 8.45 5.33 -34.59
CA LEU A 22 7.81 5.62 -33.31
C LEU A 22 8.57 5.00 -32.12
N GLY A 23 9.24 3.86 -32.34
CA GLY A 23 10.03 3.18 -31.30
C GLY A 23 11.32 3.92 -30.92
N TYR A 24 11.84 4.79 -31.79
CA TYR A 24 13.11 5.50 -31.57
C TYR A 24 12.92 6.92 -30.99
N ILE A 25 11.71 7.50 -31.07
CA ILE A 25 11.37 8.81 -30.48
C ILE A 25 10.58 8.59 -29.17
N ILE A 26 11.20 7.90 -28.21
CA ILE A 26 10.76 7.94 -26.81
C ILE A 26 11.94 8.48 -26.01
N TYR A 27 12.07 9.80 -26.00
CA TYR A 27 12.85 10.52 -24.98
C TYR A 27 11.94 10.81 -23.77
N SER A 28 12.52 10.60 -22.59
CA SER A 28 11.99 10.66 -21.24
C SER A 28 10.80 11.60 -20.99
N VAL A 29 9.62 11.00 -20.80
CA VAL A 29 8.53 11.62 -20.03
C VAL A 29 8.85 11.41 -18.55
N LYS A 30 9.06 12.50 -17.81
CA LYS A 30 9.06 12.48 -16.34
C LYS A 30 7.60 12.45 -15.88
N MET A 31 7.07 11.25 -15.68
CA MET A 31 5.76 11.08 -15.06
C MET A 31 5.83 11.42 -13.57
N TYR A 32 4.94 12.30 -13.10
CA TYR A 32 4.63 12.40 -11.69
C TYR A 32 3.87 11.15 -11.26
N ASN A 33 4.36 10.52 -10.19
CA ASN A 33 3.99 9.20 -9.71
C ASN A 33 2.47 8.95 -9.67
N PHE A 34 2.01 8.01 -10.50
CA PHE A 34 0.80 7.24 -10.29
C PHE A 34 1.24 5.78 -10.23
N GLU A 35 1.44 5.25 -9.01
CA GLU A 35 1.78 3.85 -8.79
C GLU A 35 0.58 2.97 -9.16
N GLN A 36 0.61 2.37 -10.35
CA GLN A 36 -0.13 1.16 -10.66
C GLN A 36 0.85 -0.02 -10.58
N SER A 37 0.83 -0.75 -9.47
CA SER A 37 1.60 -1.99 -9.31
C SER A 37 0.90 -3.14 -10.06
N ALA A 38 1.18 -3.27 -11.36
CA ALA A 38 1.01 -4.52 -12.08
C ALA A 38 2.35 -4.84 -12.78
N GLY A 39 3.13 -5.75 -12.20
CA GLY A 39 4.45 -6.10 -12.69
C GLY A 39 4.63 -7.61 -12.79
N ASN A 40 4.48 -8.15 -14.01
CA ASN A 40 5.09 -9.40 -14.42
C ASN A 40 6.61 -9.24 -14.38
N GLN A 41 7.33 -10.04 -13.59
CA GLN A 41 8.76 -10.25 -13.78
C GLN A 41 9.15 -11.72 -13.68
N ARG A 42 9.93 -12.14 -14.67
CA ARG A 42 10.50 -13.48 -14.85
C ARG A 42 11.60 -13.77 -13.82
N ILE A 43 11.70 -15.06 -13.52
CA ILE A 43 12.59 -15.76 -12.59
C ILE A 43 14.08 -15.38 -12.72
N LYS A 44 14.76 -15.21 -11.58
CA LYS A 44 16.17 -15.64 -11.41
C LYS A 44 16.24 -16.76 -10.37
N LYS A 45 16.80 -17.89 -10.80
CA LYS A 45 17.10 -19.07 -9.99
C LYS A 45 18.47 -18.85 -9.34
N ILE A 46 18.62 -19.27 -8.08
CA ILE A 46 19.83 -19.25 -7.22
C ILE A 46 19.93 -18.00 -6.32
N ILE A 47 19.42 -18.12 -5.09
CA ILE A 47 19.92 -17.38 -3.93
C ILE A 47 20.18 -18.41 -2.83
N LEU A 48 21.45 -18.48 -2.42
CA LEU A 48 21.97 -19.31 -1.35
C LEU A 48 21.51 -18.70 -0.01
N VAL A 49 20.74 -19.45 0.77
CA VAL A 49 20.19 -19.00 2.06
C VAL A 49 21.30 -19.01 3.12
N GLY A 50 21.82 -17.82 3.46
CA GLY A 50 22.65 -17.60 4.64
C GLY A 50 21.78 -17.37 5.88
N THR A 51 22.26 -17.77 7.05
CA THR A 51 21.53 -17.65 8.32
C THR A 51 21.36 -16.18 8.72
N SER A 52 20.14 -15.64 8.65
CA SER A 52 19.83 -14.31 9.17
C SER A 52 19.74 -14.36 10.70
N GLU A 53 20.70 -13.69 11.35
CA GLU A 53 20.69 -13.48 12.79
C GLU A 53 19.56 -12.51 13.16
N THR A 54 18.84 -12.85 14.24
CA THR A 54 17.65 -12.13 14.69
C THR A 54 18.01 -10.97 15.62
N THR A 55 17.35 -9.83 15.48
CA THR A 55 17.47 -8.71 16.41
C THR A 55 16.17 -8.46 17.16
N ARG A 56 16.28 -8.23 18.48
CA ARG A 56 15.19 -7.76 19.33
C ARG A 56 15.24 -6.24 19.44
N ASP A 57 14.05 -5.62 19.46
CA ASP A 57 13.82 -4.19 19.72
C ASP A 57 14.41 -3.79 21.10
N PRO A 58 15.10 -2.64 21.26
CA PRO A 58 15.58 -2.19 22.55
C PRO A 58 14.41 -1.64 23.38
N ARG A 59 13.66 -2.54 24.02
CA ARG A 59 12.85 -2.16 25.17
C ARG A 59 13.76 -2.29 26.40
N THR A 60 13.96 -1.20 27.13
CA THR A 60 14.71 -1.13 28.39
C THR A 60 14.14 -2.10 29.42
N ILE A 61 14.57 -3.35 29.33
CA ILE A 61 14.45 -4.38 30.36
C ILE A 61 15.75 -5.17 30.26
N ASN A 62 16.56 -5.11 31.32
CA ASN A 62 17.79 -5.91 31.44
C ASN A 62 17.43 -7.40 31.39
N THR A 63 17.41 -7.98 30.19
CA THR A 63 17.22 -9.41 29.99
C THR A 63 18.61 -10.04 29.84
N GLY A 64 19.10 -10.58 30.94
CA GLY A 64 20.35 -11.35 30.95
C GLY A 64 20.24 -12.54 30.00
N ARG A 65 21.14 -12.62 29.01
CA ARG A 65 21.32 -13.82 28.19
C ARG A 65 22.05 -14.85 29.05
N TYR A 66 21.40 -15.97 29.39
CA TYR A 66 22.12 -17.12 29.95
C TYR A 66 22.81 -17.87 28.81
N SER A 67 24.15 -17.95 28.87
CA SER A 67 24.99 -18.75 27.97
C SER A 67 25.56 -19.93 28.75
N PRO A 68 25.36 -21.19 28.32
CA PRO A 68 25.88 -22.38 29.00
C PRO A 68 27.41 -22.52 29.03
N TRP A 69 28.17 -21.64 28.36
CA TRP A 69 29.63 -21.73 28.20
C TRP A 69 30.44 -20.75 29.06
N ASN A 70 29.87 -20.21 30.15
CA ASN A 70 30.56 -19.20 30.95
C ASN A 70 30.63 -19.61 32.43
N GLN A 71 31.55 -20.51 32.76
CA GLN A 71 31.83 -20.89 34.16
C GLN A 71 32.99 -20.14 34.80
N ASN A 72 33.75 -19.30 34.10
CA ASN A 72 34.81 -18.50 34.72
C ASN A 72 35.14 -17.27 33.85
N LEU A 73 34.92 -16.05 34.36
CA LEU A 73 35.94 -14.98 34.33
C LEU A 73 35.49 -13.70 35.09
N LEU A 74 36.00 -13.53 36.30
CA LEU A 74 36.69 -12.30 36.68
C LEU A 74 38.14 -12.44 36.19
N LYS A 75 38.51 -11.78 35.09
CA LYS A 75 39.82 -11.14 34.85
C LYS A 75 39.99 -10.72 33.40
N GLN A 76 40.74 -9.63 33.25
CA GLN A 76 40.94 -8.80 32.08
C GLN A 76 41.71 -9.47 30.92
N SER A 77 41.40 -8.96 29.72
CA SER A 77 42.34 -8.48 28.69
C SER A 77 42.75 -9.34 27.49
N TYR A 78 42.78 -8.59 26.37
CA TYR A 78 43.52 -8.69 25.12
C TYR A 78 42.97 -9.49 23.92
N ASN A 79 43.03 -8.77 22.81
CA ASN A 79 42.74 -9.12 21.42
C ASN A 79 43.32 -10.47 20.99
N HIS A 80 42.53 -11.23 20.23
CA HIS A 80 43.03 -11.86 19.00
C HIS A 80 41.89 -12.27 18.06
N ASN A 81 42.05 -11.91 16.78
CA ASN A 81 41.29 -12.41 15.65
C ASN A 81 41.42 -13.94 15.55
N PHE A 82 40.30 -14.68 15.60
CA PHE A 82 40.28 -16.10 15.22
C PHE A 82 39.25 -16.36 14.13
N ILE A 83 39.78 -16.77 12.97
CA ILE A 83 39.07 -17.33 11.83
C ILE A 83 38.60 -18.73 12.23
N PHE A 84 37.29 -18.99 12.24
CA PHE A 84 36.75 -20.34 12.44
C PHE A 84 36.15 -20.88 11.15
N ASN A 85 36.84 -21.88 10.59
CA ASN A 85 36.39 -22.72 9.50
C ASN A 85 35.28 -23.67 10.03
N LYS A 86 34.06 -23.57 9.50
CA LYS A 86 32.90 -24.38 9.94
C LYS A 86 32.90 -25.75 9.24
N ASN A 87 33.27 -26.80 9.97
CA ASN A 87 32.84 -28.16 9.65
C ASN A 87 31.72 -28.56 10.61
N THR A 88 30.48 -28.62 10.13
CA THR A 88 29.32 -29.11 10.88
C THR A 88 29.27 -30.65 10.85
N ILE A 89 29.69 -31.30 11.94
CA ILE A 89 29.43 -32.72 12.18
C ILE A 89 28.09 -32.83 12.91
N ARG A 90 27.10 -33.50 12.31
CA ARG A 90 25.83 -33.85 12.98
C ARG A 90 26.07 -35.08 13.87
N PHE A 91 25.95 -34.92 15.18
CA PHE A 91 25.87 -36.04 16.11
C PHE A 91 24.41 -36.43 16.34
N TYR A 92 24.02 -37.63 15.92
CA TYR A 92 22.83 -38.31 16.44
C TYR A 92 23.29 -39.17 17.62
N SER A 93 23.08 -38.72 18.85
CA SER A 93 23.38 -39.50 20.04
C SER A 93 22.13 -40.27 20.48
N THR A 94 22.10 -41.56 20.15
CA THR A 94 21.25 -42.58 20.79
C THR A 94 21.88 -42.98 22.13
N SER A 95 21.85 -42.09 23.12
CA SER A 95 22.16 -42.43 24.50
C SER A 95 20.88 -42.29 25.32
N ASN A 96 20.51 -43.33 26.07
CA ASN A 96 19.51 -43.21 27.13
C ASN A 96 20.02 -42.16 28.14
N VAL A 97 19.61 -40.92 27.95
CA VAL A 97 19.86 -39.83 28.90
C VAL A 97 18.93 -40.10 30.07
N GLU A 98 19.47 -40.61 31.17
CA GLU A 98 18.74 -40.58 32.44
C GLU A 98 18.42 -39.11 32.75
N ASN A 99 17.12 -38.79 32.91
CA ASN A 99 16.75 -37.42 33.24
C ASN A 99 17.29 -37.08 34.63
N ASN A 100 17.90 -35.90 34.80
CA ASN A 100 18.44 -35.42 36.09
C ASN A 100 17.33 -34.95 37.04
N THR A 101 16.27 -35.74 37.19
CA THR A 101 15.10 -35.38 38.01
C THR A 101 15.29 -35.69 39.49
N LYS A 102 16.33 -36.47 39.86
CA LYS A 102 16.58 -36.89 41.25
C LYS A 102 17.10 -35.75 42.14
N ASP A 103 17.80 -34.78 41.55
CA ASP A 103 18.38 -33.63 42.28
C ASP A 103 17.50 -32.36 42.20
N LEU A 104 16.22 -32.53 41.89
CA LEU A 104 15.27 -31.42 41.88
C LEU A 104 14.74 -31.19 43.30
N HIS A 105 14.76 -29.94 43.75
CA HIS A 105 14.10 -29.50 44.98
C HIS A 105 12.81 -28.74 44.63
N PRO A 106 11.67 -29.43 44.42
CA PRO A 106 10.42 -28.79 44.06
C PRO A 106 9.82 -28.03 45.25
N LEU A 107 9.19 -26.89 44.98
CA LEU A 107 8.40 -26.16 45.97
C LEU A 107 7.16 -26.95 46.40
N LYS A 108 6.56 -27.67 45.45
CA LYS A 108 5.39 -28.53 45.67
C LYS A 108 5.42 -29.75 44.77
N THR A 109 4.98 -30.86 45.31
CA THR A 109 4.87 -32.15 44.62
C THR A 109 3.44 -32.67 44.71
N TYR A 110 2.90 -33.10 43.58
CA TYR A 110 1.62 -33.79 43.49
C TYR A 110 1.86 -35.14 42.84
N GLU A 111 1.85 -36.21 43.64
CA GLU A 111 2.21 -37.55 43.20
C GLU A 111 1.30 -38.07 42.09
N ASN A 112 -0.01 -37.86 42.20
CA ASN A 112 -0.98 -38.25 41.19
C ASN A 112 -1.64 -37.02 40.58
N PHE A 113 -1.19 -36.67 39.37
CA PHE A 113 -1.62 -35.44 38.70
C PHE A 113 -3.14 -35.34 38.52
N LYS A 114 -3.85 -36.45 38.31
CA LYS A 114 -5.31 -36.44 38.13
C LYS A 114 -6.07 -36.42 39.44
N GLU A 115 -5.68 -37.24 40.42
CA GLU A 115 -6.35 -37.28 41.73
C GLU A 115 -6.16 -35.96 42.49
N ASN A 116 -4.97 -35.37 42.42
CA ASN A 116 -4.68 -34.09 43.06
C ASN A 116 -5.28 -32.87 42.34
N ARG A 117 -6.14 -33.05 41.32
CA ARG A 117 -6.72 -31.97 40.51
C ARG A 117 -7.28 -30.81 41.35
N LEU A 118 -8.11 -31.09 42.36
CA LEU A 118 -8.74 -30.04 43.16
C LEU A 118 -7.71 -29.25 43.97
N ALA A 119 -6.73 -29.93 44.56
CA ALA A 119 -5.64 -29.30 45.30
C ALA A 119 -4.77 -28.43 44.40
N ILE A 120 -4.39 -28.95 43.22
CA ILE A 120 -3.60 -28.21 42.21
C ILE A 120 -4.33 -26.93 41.79
N LEU A 121 -5.61 -27.02 41.44
CA LEU A 121 -6.37 -25.86 40.96
C LEU A 121 -6.58 -24.81 42.05
N LYS A 122 -6.69 -25.21 43.31
CA LYS A 122 -6.83 -24.29 44.45
C LYS A 122 -5.50 -23.64 44.82
N GLU A 123 -4.45 -24.43 44.97
CA GLU A 123 -3.15 -23.97 45.47
C GLU A 123 -2.30 -23.22 44.45
N GLN A 124 -2.52 -23.48 43.16
CA GLN A 124 -1.80 -22.84 42.04
C GLN A 124 -2.64 -21.75 41.35
N LYS A 125 -3.75 -21.35 41.98
CA LYS A 125 -4.58 -20.25 41.50
C LYS A 125 -3.78 -18.95 41.53
N ASP A 126 -3.85 -18.19 40.44
CA ASP A 126 -3.19 -16.88 40.27
C ASP A 126 -1.65 -16.91 40.44
N LYS A 127 -1.05 -18.09 40.31
CA LYS A 127 0.41 -18.28 40.35
C LYS A 127 1.00 -18.48 38.97
N SER A 128 2.13 -17.84 38.77
CA SER A 128 3.00 -17.93 37.60
C SER A 128 4.26 -18.72 37.98
N GLY A 129 4.77 -19.58 37.09
CA GLY A 129 5.97 -20.34 37.39
C GLY A 129 6.34 -21.44 36.40
N VAL A 130 7.36 -22.20 36.77
CA VAL A 130 7.89 -23.35 36.02
C VAL A 130 7.49 -24.64 36.73
N TYR A 131 7.05 -25.62 35.93
CA TYR A 131 6.62 -26.94 36.39
C TYR A 131 7.33 -28.05 35.63
N CYS A 132 7.38 -29.23 36.23
CA CYS A 132 7.84 -30.46 35.62
C CYS A 132 6.79 -31.56 35.77
N LEU A 133 6.46 -32.25 34.68
CA LEU A 133 5.62 -33.44 34.67
C LEU A 133 6.52 -34.65 34.47
N ILE A 134 6.51 -35.57 35.42
CA ILE A 134 7.31 -36.81 35.38
C ILE A 134 6.37 -37.98 35.19
N ASN A 135 6.59 -38.77 34.14
CA ASN A 135 5.86 -40.01 33.93
C ASN A 135 6.45 -41.10 34.83
N ARG A 136 5.66 -41.60 35.78
CA ARG A 136 6.09 -42.62 36.75
C ARG A 136 6.33 -43.99 36.12
N ILE A 137 5.82 -44.25 34.90
CA ILE A 137 5.98 -45.54 34.22
C ILE A 137 7.37 -45.68 33.58
N ASN A 138 7.89 -44.62 32.97
CA ASN A 138 9.16 -44.67 32.23
C ASN A 138 10.21 -43.65 32.72
N GLY A 139 9.91 -42.83 33.72
CA GLY A 139 10.80 -41.81 34.25
C GLY A 139 11.00 -40.59 33.34
N ASN A 140 10.29 -40.50 32.21
CA ASN A 140 10.44 -39.40 31.28
C ASN A 140 9.78 -38.11 31.80
N ALA A 141 10.49 -37.00 31.64
CA ALA A 141 10.04 -35.70 32.12
C ALA A 141 9.62 -34.75 30.99
N TYR A 142 8.81 -33.76 31.36
CA TYR A 142 8.49 -32.57 30.57
C TYR A 142 8.61 -31.34 31.46
N VAL A 143 9.35 -30.32 31.03
CA VAL A 143 9.41 -29.02 31.72
C VAL A 143 8.62 -27.99 30.93
N GLY A 144 7.80 -27.20 31.60
CA GLY A 144 7.08 -26.10 30.98
C GLY A 144 6.90 -24.91 31.91
N SER A 145 6.62 -23.74 31.33
CA SER A 145 6.26 -22.54 32.09
C SER A 145 4.84 -22.06 31.83
N SER A 146 4.25 -21.32 32.78
CA SER A 146 2.96 -20.67 32.59
C SER A 146 2.77 -19.44 33.49
N ILE A 147 2.16 -18.40 32.92
CA ILE A 147 1.66 -17.22 33.66
C ILE A 147 0.52 -17.62 34.63
N HIS A 148 -0.25 -18.65 34.27
CA HIS A 148 -1.38 -19.13 35.07
C HIS A 148 -1.31 -20.65 35.22
N LEU A 149 -0.56 -21.12 36.21
CA LEU A 149 -0.30 -22.54 36.47
C LEU A 149 -1.59 -23.36 36.60
N ALA A 150 -2.57 -22.92 37.39
CA ALA A 150 -3.85 -23.62 37.52
C ALA A 150 -4.58 -23.79 36.18
N SER A 151 -4.56 -22.77 35.31
CA SER A 151 -5.19 -22.84 33.98
C SER A 151 -4.46 -23.84 33.09
N ARG A 152 -3.12 -23.83 33.09
CA ARG A 152 -2.31 -24.79 32.34
C ARG A 152 -2.54 -26.24 32.80
N MET A 153 -2.59 -26.49 34.10
CA MET A 153 -2.86 -27.83 34.63
C MET A 153 -4.27 -28.30 34.29
N ARG A 154 -5.27 -27.41 34.35
CA ARG A 154 -6.64 -27.71 33.92
C ARG A 154 -6.69 -28.21 32.46
N ASN A 155 -5.90 -27.59 31.58
CA ASN A 155 -5.82 -27.98 30.17
C ASN A 155 -5.25 -29.39 30.01
N TYR A 156 -4.15 -29.72 30.69
CA TYR A 156 -3.56 -31.06 30.61
C TYR A 156 -4.46 -32.16 31.20
N LEU A 157 -5.31 -31.81 32.18
CA LEU A 157 -6.31 -32.71 32.76
C LEU A 157 -7.61 -32.80 31.94
N ASN A 158 -7.72 -32.10 30.80
CA ASN A 158 -8.91 -32.11 29.96
C ASN A 158 -8.65 -32.87 28.65
N ASN A 159 -9.30 -34.02 28.49
CA ASN A 159 -9.12 -34.86 27.30
C ASN A 159 -9.57 -34.18 25.99
N THR A 160 -10.57 -33.29 26.03
CA THR A 160 -11.00 -32.52 24.86
C THR A 160 -9.91 -31.55 24.42
N PHE A 161 -9.22 -30.91 25.37
CA PHE A 161 -8.06 -30.06 25.08
C PHE A 161 -6.92 -30.89 24.45
N LEU A 162 -6.60 -32.05 25.04
CA LEU A 162 -5.55 -32.94 24.53
C LEU A 162 -5.83 -33.46 23.11
N LYS A 163 -7.09 -33.77 22.78
CA LYS A 163 -7.50 -34.30 21.46
C LYS A 163 -7.74 -33.23 20.39
N SER A 164 -7.61 -31.95 20.72
CA SER A 164 -7.78 -30.88 19.74
C SER A 164 -6.71 -30.93 18.63
N LYS A 165 -7.10 -30.56 17.40
CA LYS A 165 -6.23 -30.61 16.21
C LYS A 165 -4.92 -29.84 16.39
N GLN A 166 -4.95 -28.76 17.17
CA GLN A 166 -3.78 -27.91 17.44
C GLN A 166 -2.79 -28.55 18.41
N ASN A 167 -3.26 -29.33 19.40
CA ASN A 167 -2.44 -29.78 20.53
C ASN A 167 -2.02 -31.25 20.45
N ILE A 168 -2.75 -32.08 19.69
CA ILE A 168 -2.55 -33.54 19.61
C ILE A 168 -1.11 -33.95 19.22
N ASN A 169 -0.38 -33.07 18.55
CA ASN A 169 0.98 -33.34 18.09
C ASN A 169 2.08 -33.00 19.12
N MET A 170 1.78 -32.35 20.23
CA MET A 170 2.76 -32.03 21.27
C MET A 170 3.22 -33.32 21.99
N PRO A 171 4.53 -33.55 22.24
CA PRO A 171 4.99 -34.80 22.85
C PRO A 171 4.41 -35.07 24.25
N ILE A 172 4.31 -34.05 25.11
CA ILE A 172 3.66 -34.19 26.43
C ILE A 172 2.18 -34.55 26.32
N VAL A 173 1.46 -34.02 25.32
CA VAL A 173 0.04 -34.35 25.09
C VAL A 173 -0.08 -35.81 24.65
N LYS A 174 0.77 -36.27 23.73
CA LYS A 174 0.82 -37.69 23.33
C LYS A 174 1.13 -38.59 24.52
N ALA A 175 2.06 -38.19 25.38
CA ALA A 175 2.42 -38.96 26.57
C ALA A 175 1.26 -39.04 27.58
N LEU A 176 0.58 -37.92 27.87
CA LEU A 176 -0.59 -37.89 28.75
C LEU A 176 -1.75 -38.74 28.21
N LEU A 177 -1.95 -38.78 26.88
CA LEU A 177 -2.95 -39.64 26.24
C LEU A 177 -2.56 -41.12 26.25
N LYS A 178 -1.27 -41.43 26.11
CA LYS A 178 -0.76 -42.82 26.04
C LYS A 178 -0.71 -43.49 27.41
N TYR A 179 -0.28 -42.77 28.44
CA TYR A 179 -0.01 -43.33 29.77
C TYR A 179 -1.06 -42.95 30.82
N ASN A 180 -2.09 -42.20 30.43
CA ASN A 180 -3.07 -41.55 31.30
C ASN A 180 -2.47 -40.47 32.21
N GLN A 181 -3.26 -39.46 32.55
CA GLN A 181 -2.84 -38.36 33.43
C GLN A 181 -2.49 -38.84 34.84
N GLU A 182 -3.11 -39.94 35.31
CA GLU A 182 -2.86 -40.51 36.64
C GLU A 182 -1.41 -40.94 36.81
N SER A 183 -0.75 -41.40 35.75
CA SER A 183 0.62 -41.90 35.75
C SER A 183 1.69 -40.80 35.82
N PHE A 184 1.28 -39.53 35.94
CA PHE A 184 2.21 -38.40 36.02
C PHE A 184 2.26 -37.82 37.43
N THR A 185 3.46 -37.47 37.86
CA THR A 185 3.74 -36.61 39.03
C THR A 185 3.94 -35.18 38.54
N LEU A 186 3.29 -34.21 39.17
CA LEU A 186 3.50 -32.78 38.91
C LEU A 186 4.41 -32.18 39.98
N LEU A 187 5.52 -31.59 39.54
CA LEU A 187 6.42 -30.80 40.37
C LEU A 187 6.28 -29.33 40.02
N ILE A 188 6.06 -28.48 41.01
CA ILE A 188 6.23 -27.02 40.86
C ILE A 188 7.65 -26.69 41.26
N LEU A 189 8.46 -26.29 40.27
CA LEU A 189 9.90 -26.07 40.46
C LEU A 189 10.18 -24.70 41.05
N GLU A 190 9.50 -23.66 40.54
CA GLU A 190 9.73 -22.28 40.94
C GLU A 190 8.53 -21.40 40.59
N TYR A 191 8.20 -20.45 41.46
CA TYR A 191 7.29 -19.35 41.12
C TYR A 191 8.07 -18.19 40.54
N VAL A 192 7.67 -17.74 39.36
CA VAL A 192 8.46 -16.81 38.54
C VAL A 192 7.52 -15.76 37.97
N GLU A 193 7.93 -14.49 37.99
CA GLU A 193 7.16 -13.44 37.33
C GLU A 193 7.10 -13.66 35.81
N PRO A 194 6.03 -13.23 35.11
CA PRO A 194 5.83 -13.48 33.68
C PRO A 194 7.04 -13.15 32.79
N ASP A 195 7.77 -12.08 33.12
CA ASP A 195 8.89 -11.58 32.34
C ASP A 195 10.10 -12.53 32.34
N TYR A 196 10.26 -13.34 33.39
CA TYR A 196 11.41 -14.26 33.54
C TYR A 196 11.07 -15.72 33.22
N LEU A 197 9.81 -16.06 32.93
CA LEU A 197 9.36 -17.44 32.71
C LEU A 197 10.17 -18.16 31.63
N THR A 198 10.43 -17.51 30.50
CA THR A 198 11.17 -18.12 29.38
C THR A 198 12.62 -18.40 29.73
N ILE A 199 13.25 -17.54 30.54
CA ILE A 199 14.63 -17.70 31.00
C ILE A 199 14.71 -18.88 31.96
N ARG A 200 13.80 -18.94 32.94
CA ARG A 200 13.77 -20.01 33.94
C ARG A 200 13.34 -21.36 33.34
N GLU A 201 12.40 -21.37 32.41
CA GLU A 201 12.03 -22.57 31.63
C GLU A 201 13.23 -23.13 30.89
N THR A 202 13.99 -22.26 30.21
CA THR A 202 15.23 -22.67 29.52
C THR A 202 16.23 -23.26 30.50
N TYR A 203 16.47 -22.62 31.64
CA TYR A 203 17.36 -23.12 32.69
C TYR A 203 16.98 -24.54 33.12
N TYR A 204 15.71 -24.79 33.45
CA TYR A 204 15.26 -26.12 33.87
C TYR A 204 15.24 -27.15 32.74
N ILE A 205 14.92 -26.77 31.49
CA ILE A 205 15.05 -27.67 30.34
C ILE A 205 16.52 -28.09 30.16
N THR A 206 17.48 -27.16 30.29
CA THR A 206 18.90 -27.48 30.16
C THR A 206 19.42 -28.33 31.32
N TYR A 207 18.90 -28.13 32.53
CA TYR A 207 19.30 -28.86 33.73
C TYR A 207 18.73 -30.28 33.74
N VAL A 208 17.43 -30.43 33.48
CA VAL A 208 16.69 -31.70 33.56
C VAL A 208 16.90 -32.56 32.30
N MET A 209 17.15 -31.92 31.15
CA MET A 209 17.19 -32.54 29.82
C MET A 209 15.96 -33.43 29.52
N PRO A 210 14.73 -32.89 29.70
CA PRO A 210 13.50 -33.68 29.67
C PRO A 210 13.20 -34.28 28.29
N HIS A 211 12.95 -35.59 28.25
CA HIS A 211 12.65 -36.34 27.02
C HIS A 211 11.45 -35.78 26.21
N TYR A 212 10.42 -35.25 26.87
CA TYR A 212 9.20 -34.77 26.18
C TYR A 212 9.32 -33.34 25.64
N ASN A 213 10.43 -32.63 25.86
CA ASN A 213 10.67 -31.32 25.27
C ASN A 213 11.41 -31.47 23.93
N VAL A 214 10.79 -31.01 22.83
CA VAL A 214 11.42 -31.04 21.49
C VAL A 214 12.55 -30.02 21.39
N LEU A 215 12.34 -28.83 21.94
CA LEU A 215 13.28 -27.72 21.90
C LEU A 215 14.10 -27.70 23.20
N LYS A 216 15.41 -27.47 23.06
CA LYS A 216 16.34 -27.33 24.19
C LYS A 216 16.28 -25.97 24.88
N GLN A 217 15.45 -25.06 24.36
CA GLN A 217 15.24 -23.72 24.89
C GLN A 217 13.73 -23.46 25.03
N GLY A 218 13.32 -22.81 26.12
CA GLY A 218 11.95 -22.33 26.28
C GLY A 218 11.68 -21.20 25.29
N TYR A 219 10.54 -21.25 24.60
CA TYR A 219 10.17 -20.24 23.61
C TYR A 219 8.78 -19.68 23.95
N SER A 220 8.64 -18.36 23.91
CA SER A 220 7.35 -17.67 23.98
C SER A 220 7.13 -16.91 22.68
N SER A 221 5.96 -17.08 22.08
CA SER A 221 5.51 -16.28 20.94
C SER A 221 4.95 -14.91 21.38
N LEU A 222 4.77 -14.70 22.68
CA LEU A 222 4.22 -13.45 23.21
C LEU A 222 5.22 -12.30 22.97
N GLY A 223 4.79 -11.28 22.23
CA GLY A 223 5.63 -10.14 21.87
C GLY A 223 6.61 -10.39 20.71
N TYR A 224 6.58 -11.58 20.09
CA TYR A 224 7.37 -11.87 18.91
C TYR A 224 6.92 -11.01 17.72
N LYS A 225 7.83 -10.22 17.16
CA LYS A 225 7.64 -9.51 15.89
C LYS A 225 8.35 -10.31 14.79
N HIS A 226 7.64 -10.60 13.70
CA HIS A 226 8.26 -11.17 12.51
C HIS A 226 9.34 -10.22 11.95
N THR A 227 10.42 -10.79 11.42
CA THR A 227 11.44 -10.03 10.67
C THR A 227 10.81 -9.42 9.41
N GLU A 228 11.40 -8.33 8.88
CA GLU A 228 10.93 -7.74 7.62
C GLU A 228 10.97 -8.76 6.48
N GLU A 229 12.03 -9.58 6.38
CA GLU A 229 12.12 -10.69 5.42
C GLU A 229 10.91 -11.65 5.53
N THR A 230 10.51 -12.00 6.76
CA THR A 230 9.35 -12.88 6.99
C THR A 230 8.04 -12.18 6.64
N LYS A 231 7.91 -10.88 6.94
CA LYS A 231 6.72 -10.09 6.57
C LYS A 231 6.60 -9.95 5.06
N GLU A 232 7.69 -9.71 4.36
CA GLU A 232 7.75 -9.66 2.90
C GLU A 232 7.34 -11.01 2.30
N LEU A 233 7.92 -12.13 2.77
CA LEU A 233 7.53 -13.47 2.32
C LEU A 233 6.05 -13.75 2.56
N LEU A 234 5.52 -13.42 3.74
CA LEU A 234 4.10 -13.58 4.06
C LEU A 234 3.21 -12.69 3.19
N SER A 235 3.65 -11.47 2.90
CA SER A 235 2.99 -10.54 1.98
C SER A 235 2.94 -11.12 0.56
N GLU A 236 4.06 -11.64 0.05
CA GLU A 236 4.13 -12.29 -1.27
C GLU A 236 3.21 -13.51 -1.37
N LEU A 237 3.20 -14.37 -0.35
CA LEU A 237 2.29 -15.52 -0.28
C LEU A 237 0.81 -15.10 -0.16
N ALA A 238 0.53 -13.89 0.31
CA ALA A 238 -0.82 -13.36 0.44
C ALA A 238 -1.34 -12.71 -0.86
N LYS A 239 -0.46 -12.14 -1.71
CA LYS A 239 -0.84 -11.39 -2.93
C LYS A 239 -1.75 -12.16 -3.88
N ASN A 240 -1.63 -13.49 -3.95
CA ASN A 240 -2.42 -14.34 -4.85
C ASN A 240 -3.57 -15.07 -4.16
N ARG A 241 -3.90 -14.71 -2.91
CA ARG A 241 -5.05 -15.31 -2.22
C ARG A 241 -6.33 -14.69 -2.75
N THR A 242 -7.07 -15.45 -3.55
CA THR A 242 -8.42 -15.10 -3.97
C THR A 242 -9.43 -15.87 -3.13
N HIS A 243 -10.40 -15.17 -2.56
CA HIS A 243 -11.55 -15.83 -1.93
C HIS A 243 -12.35 -16.64 -2.95
N SER A 244 -12.95 -17.75 -2.50
CA SER A 244 -13.92 -18.49 -3.31
C SER A 244 -15.12 -17.60 -3.63
N GLU A 245 -15.82 -17.90 -4.73
CA GLU A 245 -16.97 -17.09 -5.16
C GLU A 245 -18.09 -17.08 -4.11
N GLU A 246 -18.29 -18.20 -3.43
CA GLU A 246 -19.19 -18.31 -2.26
C GLU A 246 -18.79 -17.35 -1.14
N THR A 247 -17.49 -17.30 -0.80
CA THR A 247 -16.97 -16.42 0.26
C THR A 247 -17.10 -14.95 -0.12
N LYS A 248 -16.82 -14.60 -1.38
CA LYS A 248 -17.06 -13.23 -1.89
C LYS A 248 -18.53 -12.84 -1.77
N GLY A 249 -19.45 -13.75 -2.10
CA GLY A 249 -20.89 -13.54 -1.96
C GLY A 249 -21.31 -13.28 -0.51
N LEU A 250 -20.77 -14.04 0.45
CA LEU A 250 -21.02 -13.83 1.88
C LEU A 250 -20.50 -12.47 2.36
N ILE A 251 -19.29 -12.09 1.95
CA ILE A 251 -18.68 -10.79 2.29
C ILE A 251 -19.52 -9.64 1.70
N ALA A 252 -19.90 -9.74 0.43
CA ALA A 252 -20.71 -8.72 -0.23
C ALA A 252 -22.06 -8.53 0.48
N ARG A 253 -22.75 -9.63 0.82
CA ARG A 253 -24.01 -9.58 1.56
C ARG A 253 -23.84 -8.94 2.94
N ALA A 254 -22.76 -9.26 3.65
CA ALA A 254 -22.46 -8.69 4.96
C ALA A 254 -22.19 -7.18 4.90
N LEU A 255 -21.65 -6.66 3.79
CA LEU A 255 -21.29 -5.25 3.62
C LEU A 255 -22.32 -4.42 2.84
N THR A 256 -23.55 -4.93 2.67
CA THR A 256 -24.63 -4.22 1.97
C THR A 256 -25.53 -3.48 2.96
N GLY A 257 -26.11 -2.35 2.53
CA GLY A 257 -27.06 -1.58 3.33
C GLY A 257 -26.40 -0.95 4.56
N GLU A 258 -27.06 -1.05 5.71
CA GLU A 258 -26.64 -0.43 6.98
C GLU A 258 -25.28 -0.92 7.50
N ASN A 259 -24.90 -2.15 7.13
CA ASN A 259 -23.61 -2.74 7.52
C ASN A 259 -22.44 -2.20 6.69
N ASN A 260 -22.71 -1.48 5.59
CA ASN A 260 -21.66 -0.82 4.84
C ASN A 260 -21.03 0.28 5.74
N PRO A 261 -19.71 0.30 5.96
CA PRO A 261 -19.04 1.36 6.73
C PRO A 261 -19.28 2.78 6.20
N PHE A 262 -19.72 2.90 4.95
CA PHE A 262 -20.07 4.14 4.27
C PHE A 262 -21.59 4.41 4.17
N TYR A 263 -22.42 3.59 4.80
CA TYR A 263 -23.87 3.82 4.84
C TYR A 263 -24.21 5.16 5.52
N ASN A 264 -25.14 5.91 4.92
CA ASN A 264 -25.52 7.26 5.33
C ASN A 264 -24.37 8.28 5.46
N LYS A 265 -23.19 7.98 4.92
CA LYS A 265 -22.07 8.93 4.86
C LYS A 265 -22.02 9.59 3.49
N SER A 266 -21.77 10.90 3.49
CA SER A 266 -21.54 11.67 2.27
C SER A 266 -20.05 11.95 2.08
N HIS A 267 -19.58 11.94 0.84
CA HIS A 267 -18.21 12.38 0.53
C HIS A 267 -18.03 13.88 0.79
N SER A 268 -16.84 14.25 1.28
CA SER A 268 -16.43 15.65 1.35
C SER A 268 -16.42 16.30 -0.04
N ILE A 269 -16.55 17.63 -0.09
CA ILE A 269 -16.47 18.41 -1.33
C ILE A 269 -15.14 18.11 -2.05
N GLU A 270 -14.03 18.10 -1.32
CA GLU A 270 -12.70 17.74 -1.85
C GLU A 270 -12.66 16.34 -2.46
N SER A 271 -13.26 15.34 -1.80
CA SER A 271 -13.33 13.97 -2.34
C SER A 271 -14.21 13.88 -3.59
N LYS A 272 -15.30 14.66 -3.64
CA LYS A 272 -16.12 14.79 -4.85
C LYS A 272 -15.33 15.44 -5.99
N VAL A 273 -14.51 16.45 -5.70
CA VAL A 273 -13.61 17.11 -6.67
C VAL A 273 -12.60 16.11 -7.23
N ARG A 274 -11.88 15.38 -6.36
CA ARG A 274 -10.96 14.32 -6.81
C ARG A 274 -11.64 13.25 -7.66
N MET A 275 -12.86 12.84 -7.29
CA MET A 275 -13.65 11.90 -8.11
C MET A 275 -14.02 12.48 -9.47
N ILE A 276 -14.35 13.78 -9.55
CA ILE A 276 -14.64 14.47 -10.81
C ILE A 276 -13.38 14.54 -11.67
N GLU A 277 -12.23 14.87 -11.10
CA GLU A 277 -10.93 14.91 -11.78
C GLU A 277 -10.55 13.53 -12.31
N ALA A 278 -10.63 12.48 -11.48
CA ALA A 278 -10.30 11.11 -11.87
C ALA A 278 -11.26 10.54 -12.94
N LYS A 279 -12.53 10.96 -12.93
CA LYS A 279 -13.52 10.54 -13.94
C LYS A 279 -13.47 11.38 -15.21
N SER A 280 -12.82 12.54 -15.18
CA SER A 280 -12.84 13.40 -16.34
C SER A 280 -11.78 12.99 -17.36
N ALA A 281 -12.24 12.32 -18.40
CA ALA A 281 -11.41 11.97 -19.55
C ALA A 281 -10.99 13.20 -20.39
N TYR A 282 -11.67 14.35 -20.23
CA TYR A 282 -11.50 15.53 -21.09
C TYR A 282 -11.48 16.82 -20.26
N PRO A 283 -10.31 17.22 -19.72
CA PRO A 283 -10.16 18.52 -19.08
C PRO A 283 -10.36 19.66 -20.08
N VAL A 284 -10.82 20.80 -19.58
CA VAL A 284 -11.02 22.01 -20.37
C VAL A 284 -9.99 23.04 -19.96
N TYR A 285 -9.09 23.34 -20.89
CA TYR A 285 -8.08 24.37 -20.75
C TYR A 285 -8.69 25.71 -21.17
N VAL A 286 -8.69 26.67 -20.26
CA VAL A 286 -9.22 28.01 -20.48
C VAL A 286 -8.07 28.99 -20.68
N TYR A 287 -8.08 29.70 -21.80
CA TYR A 287 -7.08 30.71 -22.14
C TYR A 287 -7.73 32.09 -22.24
N ASN A 288 -6.92 33.14 -22.08
CA ASN A 288 -7.31 34.47 -22.50
C ASN A 288 -7.23 34.62 -24.03
N SER A 289 -7.59 35.81 -24.51
CA SER A 289 -7.58 36.12 -25.94
C SER A 289 -6.19 36.19 -26.57
N TYR A 290 -5.13 36.16 -25.77
CA TYR A 290 -3.73 36.03 -26.21
C TYR A 290 -3.20 34.60 -26.12
N LYS A 291 -4.08 33.60 -25.92
CA LYS A 291 -3.72 32.18 -25.75
C LYS A 291 -2.77 31.92 -24.56
N LYS A 292 -2.80 32.75 -23.53
CA LYS A 292 -2.14 32.48 -22.24
C LYS A 292 -3.06 31.63 -21.37
N LEU A 293 -2.55 30.49 -20.88
CA LEU A 293 -3.32 29.54 -20.08
C LEU A 293 -3.71 30.16 -18.73
N LEU A 294 -5.01 30.27 -18.47
CA LEU A 294 -5.53 30.85 -17.23
C LEU A 294 -5.76 29.76 -16.18
N VAL A 295 -6.58 28.77 -16.50
CA VAL A 295 -7.04 27.74 -15.55
C VAL A 295 -7.42 26.47 -16.31
N ILE A 296 -7.37 25.33 -15.63
CA ILE A 296 -7.82 24.04 -16.16
C ILE A 296 -9.01 23.58 -15.32
N PHE A 297 -10.14 23.35 -15.99
CA PHE A 297 -11.30 22.73 -15.35
C PHE A 297 -11.31 21.24 -15.62
N PRO A 298 -11.84 20.43 -14.70
CA PRO A 298 -11.85 18.99 -14.89
C PRO A 298 -12.74 18.62 -16.06
N SER A 299 -13.89 19.27 -16.30
CA SER A 299 -14.78 18.90 -17.41
C SER A 299 -15.58 20.08 -17.97
N VAL A 300 -16.11 19.92 -19.19
CA VAL A 300 -17.07 20.86 -19.80
C VAL A 300 -18.28 21.08 -18.90
N SER A 301 -18.84 20.01 -18.34
CA SER A 301 -20.01 20.11 -17.44
C SER A 301 -19.72 20.92 -16.19
N THR A 302 -18.49 20.86 -15.67
CA THR A 302 -18.06 21.66 -14.52
C THR A 302 -17.98 23.13 -14.90
N LEU A 303 -17.28 23.45 -15.98
CA LEU A 303 -17.15 24.82 -16.48
C LEU A 303 -18.53 25.42 -16.80
N ALA A 304 -19.35 24.71 -17.56
CA ALA A 304 -20.68 25.14 -18.00
C ALA A 304 -21.59 25.58 -16.85
N LYS A 305 -21.59 24.82 -15.75
CA LYS A 305 -22.38 25.16 -14.55
C LYS A 305 -21.90 26.46 -13.91
N LEU A 306 -20.58 26.67 -13.82
CA LEU A 306 -20.01 27.87 -13.22
C LEU A 306 -20.28 29.12 -14.08
N ILE A 307 -20.15 28.99 -15.39
CA ILE A 307 -20.32 30.11 -16.33
C ILE A 307 -21.75 30.26 -16.89
N GLN A 308 -22.71 29.54 -16.29
CA GLN A 308 -24.12 29.54 -16.67
C GLN A 308 -24.32 29.44 -18.20
N SER A 309 -23.67 28.44 -18.81
CA SER A 309 -23.70 28.21 -20.25
C SER A 309 -24.13 26.78 -20.57
N ASN A 310 -24.57 26.55 -21.79
CA ASN A 310 -24.96 25.22 -22.25
C ASN A 310 -23.71 24.40 -22.61
N ASN A 311 -23.71 23.12 -22.20
CA ASN A 311 -22.63 22.19 -22.54
C ASN A 311 -22.36 22.11 -24.05
N SER A 312 -23.42 22.07 -24.86
CA SER A 312 -23.31 22.01 -26.32
C SER A 312 -22.56 23.22 -26.89
N THR A 313 -22.88 24.43 -26.42
CA THR A 313 -22.21 25.65 -26.87
C THR A 313 -20.71 25.63 -26.57
N ILE A 314 -20.31 25.15 -25.38
CA ILE A 314 -18.89 25.03 -25.04
C ILE A 314 -18.21 23.97 -25.92
N ILE A 315 -18.88 22.85 -26.17
CA ILE A 315 -18.35 21.80 -27.05
C ILE A 315 -18.15 22.32 -28.48
N ASP A 316 -19.12 23.06 -29.02
CA ASP A 316 -19.04 23.63 -30.36
C ASP A 316 -17.89 24.64 -30.45
N VAL A 317 -17.73 25.50 -29.44
CA VAL A 317 -16.62 26.45 -29.34
C VAL A 317 -15.26 25.73 -29.27
N ILE A 318 -15.16 24.63 -28.52
CA ILE A 318 -13.95 23.81 -28.46
C ILE A 318 -13.66 23.16 -29.83
N LYS A 319 -14.68 22.68 -30.54
CA LYS A 319 -14.50 22.06 -31.87
C LYS A 319 -14.10 23.10 -32.92
N GLU A 320 -14.76 24.25 -32.92
CA GLU A 320 -14.52 25.33 -33.88
C GLU A 320 -13.28 26.17 -33.54
N GLN A 321 -12.73 26.03 -32.32
CA GLN A 321 -11.60 26.82 -31.82
C GLN A 321 -11.84 28.33 -31.84
N THR A 322 -13.09 28.75 -31.59
CA THR A 322 -13.51 30.15 -31.64
C THR A 322 -13.41 30.84 -30.28
N ILE A 323 -13.41 32.19 -30.28
CA ILE A 323 -13.47 32.97 -29.04
C ILE A 323 -14.86 32.87 -28.42
N PHE A 324 -14.89 32.39 -27.18
CA PHE A 324 -16.06 32.42 -26.30
C PHE A 324 -16.24 33.79 -25.65
N ARG A 325 -17.47 34.33 -25.71
CA ARG A 325 -17.89 35.59 -25.05
C ARG A 325 -16.92 36.76 -25.27
N GLY A 326 -16.22 36.77 -26.40
CA GLY A 326 -15.32 37.85 -26.81
C GLY A 326 -13.94 37.90 -26.17
N GLU A 327 -13.57 36.97 -25.27
CA GLU A 327 -12.25 37.02 -24.61
C GLU A 327 -11.59 35.67 -24.34
N TRP A 328 -12.30 34.54 -24.33
CA TRP A 328 -11.74 33.27 -23.85
C TRP A 328 -11.70 32.20 -24.92
N TYR A 329 -10.63 31.42 -24.94
CA TYR A 329 -10.56 30.19 -25.73
C TYR A 329 -10.70 28.98 -24.81
N PHE A 330 -11.47 27.99 -25.27
CA PHE A 330 -11.62 26.70 -24.59
C PHE A 330 -11.08 25.60 -25.47
N THR A 331 -10.29 24.69 -24.91
CA THR A 331 -9.72 23.55 -25.64
C THR A 331 -9.67 22.32 -24.74
N ASN A 332 -9.66 21.13 -25.33
CA ASN A 332 -9.46 19.87 -24.60
C ASN A 332 -8.00 19.37 -24.63
N LEU A 333 -7.15 20.06 -25.39
CA LEU A 333 -5.72 19.77 -25.50
C LEU A 333 -4.95 21.07 -25.28
N PRO A 334 -3.82 21.04 -24.56
CA PRO A 334 -3.03 22.23 -24.35
C PRO A 334 -2.38 22.70 -25.65
N TYR A 335 -2.30 24.02 -25.86
CA TYR A 335 -1.53 24.59 -26.98
C TYR A 335 -0.02 24.34 -26.82
N ASP A 336 0.47 24.35 -25.58
CA ASP A 336 1.84 23.98 -25.22
C ASP A 336 1.80 23.20 -23.89
N ILE A 337 2.49 22.06 -23.86
CA ILE A 337 2.56 21.14 -22.73
C ILE A 337 3.34 21.76 -21.56
N ASN A 338 4.24 22.70 -21.84
CA ASN A 338 5.06 23.36 -20.80
C ASN A 338 4.34 24.53 -20.12
N ASN A 339 3.17 24.95 -20.63
CA ASN A 339 2.45 26.08 -20.07
C ASN A 339 1.84 25.72 -18.72
N THR A 340 2.23 26.46 -17.69
CA THR A 340 1.62 26.40 -16.37
C THR A 340 0.42 27.34 -16.29
N PRO A 341 -0.74 26.89 -15.75
CA PRO A 341 -1.88 27.76 -15.57
C PRO A 341 -1.56 28.86 -14.55
N ILE A 342 -2.01 30.08 -14.82
CA ILE A 342 -1.87 31.21 -13.88
C ILE A 342 -2.61 30.91 -12.57
N ILE A 343 -3.78 30.26 -12.68
CA ILE A 343 -4.63 29.87 -11.57
C ILE A 343 -4.47 28.37 -11.36
N SER A 344 -3.80 27.99 -10.28
CA SER A 344 -3.51 26.58 -9.96
C SER A 344 -4.71 25.83 -9.40
N ASN A 345 -5.62 26.50 -8.69
CA ASN A 345 -6.81 25.89 -8.08
C ASN A 345 -8.10 26.50 -8.63
N TRP A 346 -8.86 25.71 -9.39
CA TRP A 346 -10.13 26.14 -9.99
C TRP A 346 -11.32 26.19 -9.01
N THR A 347 -11.21 25.61 -7.81
CA THR A 347 -12.33 25.49 -6.84
C THR A 347 -12.39 26.56 -5.75
N SER A 348 -11.28 27.16 -5.37
CA SER A 348 -11.21 28.00 -4.14
C SER A 348 -10.22 29.17 -4.25
N SER A 349 -9.84 29.56 -5.46
CA SER A 349 -9.01 30.75 -5.67
C SER A 349 -9.90 31.95 -5.98
N LYS A 350 -9.60 33.09 -5.33
CA LYS A 350 -10.29 34.37 -5.56
C LYS A 350 -10.14 34.83 -7.01
N GLU A 351 -9.01 34.48 -7.63
CA GLU A 351 -8.71 34.73 -9.04
C GLU A 351 -9.65 33.94 -9.97
N CYS A 352 -9.99 32.68 -9.63
CA CYS A 352 -10.94 31.90 -10.41
C CYS A 352 -12.36 32.47 -10.28
N GLU A 353 -12.78 32.84 -9.07
CA GLU A 353 -14.10 33.47 -8.85
C GLU A 353 -14.24 34.75 -9.68
N GLN A 354 -13.21 35.60 -9.69
CA GLN A 354 -13.19 36.81 -10.51
C GLN A 354 -13.23 36.49 -12.01
N LEU A 355 -12.51 35.45 -12.46
CA LEU A 355 -12.53 34.99 -13.85
C LEU A 355 -13.95 34.54 -14.25
N ILE A 356 -14.60 33.71 -13.44
CA ILE A 356 -15.96 33.23 -13.70
C ILE A 356 -16.96 34.40 -13.73
N LEU A 357 -16.84 35.35 -12.81
CA LEU A 357 -17.66 36.56 -12.79
C LEU A 357 -17.49 37.37 -14.09
N ASN A 358 -16.25 37.56 -14.54
CA ASN A 358 -15.97 38.27 -15.81
C ASN A 358 -16.58 37.54 -17.01
N ILE A 359 -16.49 36.21 -17.05
CA ILE A 359 -17.11 35.39 -18.10
C ILE A 359 -18.62 35.56 -18.09
N ASN A 360 -19.26 35.56 -16.91
CA ASN A 360 -20.70 35.73 -16.75
C ASN A 360 -21.19 37.13 -17.14
N ASN A 361 -20.43 38.17 -16.79
CA ASN A 361 -20.71 39.55 -17.18
C ASN A 361 -20.61 39.77 -18.70
N SER A 362 -19.92 38.88 -19.42
CA SER A 362 -19.78 38.93 -20.88
C SER A 362 -20.80 38.04 -21.62
N SER A 363 -21.85 37.57 -20.93
CA SER A 363 -22.83 36.63 -21.48
C SER A 363 -23.66 37.17 -22.65
N HIS A 364 -23.85 38.50 -22.74
CA HIS A 364 -24.48 39.18 -23.87
C HIS A 364 -23.64 39.16 -25.15
N ILE A 365 -22.33 38.95 -25.03
CA ILE A 365 -21.38 38.96 -26.15
C ILE A 365 -21.43 37.60 -26.86
N ARG A 366 -22.16 37.52 -27.98
CA ARG A 366 -22.11 36.32 -28.84
C ARG A 366 -20.86 36.27 -29.71
N LYS A 367 -20.49 37.41 -30.31
CA LYS A 367 -19.36 37.48 -31.24
C LYS A 367 -18.76 38.89 -31.23
N ALA A 368 -17.66 39.05 -30.51
CA ALA A 368 -16.92 40.31 -30.46
C ALA A 368 -16.25 40.61 -31.80
N VAL A 369 -16.00 41.89 -32.08
CA VAL A 369 -15.26 42.35 -33.25
C VAL A 369 -14.01 43.06 -32.76
N PHE A 370 -12.85 42.55 -33.16
CA PHE A 370 -11.56 43.16 -32.92
C PHE A 370 -11.19 44.02 -34.13
N VAL A 371 -10.74 45.24 -33.87
CA VAL A 371 -10.39 46.22 -34.89
C VAL A 371 -8.90 46.54 -34.79
N TYR A 372 -8.24 46.56 -35.94
CA TYR A 372 -6.81 46.81 -36.08
C TYR A 372 -6.59 47.90 -37.13
N ASP A 373 -5.43 48.54 -37.10
CA ASP A 373 -4.98 49.38 -38.20
C ASP A 373 -4.51 48.54 -39.40
N ASN A 374 -4.15 49.20 -40.51
CA ASN A 374 -3.60 48.53 -41.69
C ASN A 374 -2.29 47.76 -41.42
N ASN A 375 -1.57 48.09 -40.35
CA ASN A 375 -0.34 47.43 -39.92
C ASN A 375 -0.61 46.27 -38.94
N LYS A 376 -1.88 45.89 -38.73
CA LYS A 376 -2.34 44.88 -37.77
C LYS A 376 -2.02 45.21 -36.31
N ASN A 377 -1.84 46.48 -35.96
CA ASN A 377 -1.80 46.91 -34.57
C ASN A 377 -3.21 46.94 -34.00
N PHE A 378 -3.39 46.35 -32.83
CA PHE A 378 -4.69 46.28 -32.17
C PHE A 378 -5.12 47.68 -31.72
N LEU A 379 -6.33 48.10 -32.15
CA LEU A 379 -6.90 49.39 -31.80
C LEU A 379 -7.92 49.25 -30.67
N CYS A 380 -8.97 48.47 -30.90
CA CYS A 380 -10.07 48.32 -29.96
C CYS A 380 -10.86 47.02 -30.17
N LYS A 381 -11.67 46.68 -29.17
CA LYS A 381 -12.62 45.56 -29.20
C LYS A 381 -14.03 46.11 -29.00
N TYR A 382 -14.95 45.71 -29.87
CA TYR A 382 -16.38 45.95 -29.70
C TYR A 382 -17.11 44.66 -29.33
N GLU A 383 -18.13 44.77 -28.50
CA GLU A 383 -18.97 43.64 -28.05
C GLU A 383 -19.76 42.97 -29.20
N GLY A 384 -19.86 43.64 -30.33
CA GLY A 384 -20.47 43.09 -31.54
C GLY A 384 -20.41 44.07 -32.71
N VAL A 385 -20.89 43.61 -33.87
CA VAL A 385 -20.86 44.38 -35.12
C VAL A 385 -21.70 45.66 -35.00
N THR A 386 -22.84 45.63 -34.32
CA THR A 386 -23.69 46.82 -34.12
C THR A 386 -22.97 47.92 -33.35
N LYS A 387 -22.28 47.56 -32.25
CA LYS A 387 -21.48 48.52 -31.48
C LYS A 387 -20.30 49.08 -32.29
N ALA A 388 -19.69 48.24 -33.12
CA ALA A 388 -18.65 48.69 -34.05
C ALA A 388 -19.20 49.64 -35.12
N GLN A 389 -20.40 49.38 -35.65
CA GLN A 389 -21.08 50.27 -36.59
C GLN A 389 -21.31 51.64 -35.95
N ASP A 390 -21.90 51.68 -34.76
CA ASP A 390 -22.24 52.94 -34.08
C ASP A 390 -20.99 53.79 -33.80
N ALA A 391 -19.89 53.14 -33.43
CA ALA A 391 -18.64 53.82 -33.10
C ALA A 391 -17.82 54.27 -34.32
N LEU A 392 -17.82 53.49 -35.40
CA LEU A 392 -17.00 53.76 -36.60
C LEU A 392 -17.78 54.40 -37.74
N ASN A 393 -19.10 54.50 -37.61
CA ASN A 393 -20.02 54.94 -38.66
C ASN A 393 -19.87 54.13 -39.97
N ILE A 394 -19.60 52.82 -39.85
CA ILE A 394 -19.47 51.88 -40.98
C ILE A 394 -20.65 50.91 -40.97
N ASN A 395 -21.27 50.67 -42.12
CA ASN A 395 -22.42 49.78 -42.26
C ASN A 395 -22.13 48.38 -41.69
N HIS A 396 -23.03 47.87 -40.84
CA HIS A 396 -22.96 46.54 -40.21
C HIS A 396 -22.66 45.40 -41.21
N SER A 397 -23.29 45.41 -42.38
CA SER A 397 -23.06 44.39 -43.42
C SER A 397 -21.61 44.39 -43.91
N THR A 398 -21.01 45.57 -44.01
CA THR A 398 -19.64 45.78 -44.45
C THR A 398 -18.67 45.27 -43.40
N ILE A 399 -18.82 45.67 -42.14
CA ILE A 399 -18.00 45.16 -41.03
C ILE A 399 -18.09 43.63 -40.96
N LYS A 400 -19.30 43.05 -41.06
CA LYS A 400 -19.50 41.60 -41.04
C LYS A 400 -18.80 40.88 -42.19
N LYS A 401 -18.84 41.45 -43.40
CA LYS A 401 -18.16 40.90 -44.59
C LYS A 401 -16.65 40.92 -44.41
N HIS A 402 -16.09 42.08 -44.04
CA HIS A 402 -14.65 42.26 -43.89
C HIS A 402 -14.08 41.49 -42.68
N ALA A 403 -14.84 41.37 -41.59
CA ALA A 403 -14.46 40.54 -40.43
C ALA A 403 -14.38 39.04 -40.75
N LYS A 404 -15.18 38.55 -41.70
CA LYS A 404 -15.08 37.16 -42.19
C LYS A 404 -13.91 36.97 -43.15
N LEU A 405 -13.67 37.96 -44.01
CA LEU A 405 -12.62 37.88 -45.03
C LEU A 405 -11.22 38.22 -44.49
N GLY A 406 -11.14 38.87 -43.32
CA GLY A 406 -9.88 39.39 -42.77
C GLY A 406 -9.28 40.52 -43.62
N SER A 407 -10.11 41.23 -44.40
CA SER A 407 -9.65 42.27 -45.32
C SER A 407 -9.82 43.67 -44.74
N ALA A 408 -8.94 44.59 -45.16
CA ALA A 408 -9.01 45.98 -44.75
C ALA A 408 -10.19 46.70 -45.42
N TYR A 409 -10.81 47.61 -44.67
CA TYR A 409 -11.81 48.54 -45.17
C TYR A 409 -11.69 49.87 -44.42
N ASN A 410 -11.61 50.97 -45.17
CA ASN A 410 -11.51 52.32 -44.61
C ASN A 410 -10.38 52.48 -43.56
N GLY A 411 -9.21 51.88 -43.81
CA GLY A 411 -8.06 51.93 -42.89
C GLY A 411 -8.11 50.97 -41.71
N TYR A 412 -9.17 50.18 -41.57
CA TYR A 412 -9.37 49.23 -40.47
C TYR A 412 -9.37 47.78 -40.98
N ILE A 413 -8.78 46.89 -40.21
CA ILE A 413 -8.94 45.44 -40.36
C ILE A 413 -9.88 44.95 -39.26
N PHE A 414 -10.93 44.25 -39.65
CA PHE A 414 -11.87 43.63 -38.73
C PHE A 414 -11.58 42.14 -38.59
N SER A 415 -11.70 41.60 -37.38
CA SER A 415 -11.55 40.18 -37.13
C SER A 415 -12.49 39.72 -36.00
N TYR A 416 -12.97 38.48 -36.10
CA TYR A 416 -13.68 37.82 -35.01
C TYR A 416 -12.75 37.12 -34.01
N GLU A 417 -11.48 37.00 -34.37
CA GLU A 417 -10.44 36.43 -33.54
C GLU A 417 -9.38 37.47 -33.20
N ARG A 418 -8.67 37.24 -32.11
CA ARG A 418 -7.56 38.10 -31.75
C ARG A 418 -6.33 37.72 -32.59
N LEU A 419 -5.83 38.65 -33.40
CA LEU A 419 -4.64 38.46 -34.19
C LEU A 419 -3.43 38.56 -33.26
N ILE A 420 -2.66 37.47 -33.18
CA ILE A 420 -1.41 37.42 -32.44
C ILE A 420 -0.30 37.78 -33.43
N LYS A 421 0.58 38.72 -33.05
CA LYS A 421 1.74 39.12 -33.84
C LYS A 421 2.86 38.11 -33.75
#